data_AF-A0A1Z5IA94-F1
#
_entry.id   AF-A0A1Z5IA94-F1
#
_cell.length_a   1.000
_cell.length_b   1.000
_cell.length_c   1.000
_cell.angle_alpha   90.00
_cell.angle_beta   90.00
_cell.angle_gamma   90.00
#
_symmetry.space_group_name_H-M   'P 1'
#
loop_
_entity.id
_entity.type
_entity.pdbx_description
1 polymer ?
#
loop_
_entity_poly.entity_id
_entity_poly.type
_entity_poly.pdbx_seq_one_letter_code
_entity_poly.pdbx_strand_id
1 'polypeptide(L)'
;MEKRVRKHRLALMVMLGLAAIGLAGCGANAENAAKTSKVAFMKTAQNKQPQVWLQGSLSRDTVHKDDTFSVLVVQNGKETAYSKAQLTFKDIKGKSDAQVIKLAKTKQKSAFNKMVKDQKTYLKEALAAAQSSLKNQQSSVSDYKQEPIKNTDDDGSPANLKAAQAKIDQVKHNMALFNATKFTYAAPKAHKLSAYVNTDDNDKKVTAENINWQEDNPAFKTPDDTSAITNTNVSKLYQYKSENAMSYTFDENGLISESVSLLNEKYVGYYVTENGDTSSYDWFLITRTKNAKASAQFDTAKTPSIKKTSASLVSSDD
;
A
#
# COMPACT_ATOMS: atom_id res chain seq x y z
N MET A 1 -64.77 -28.30 -40.52
CA MET A 1 -63.63 -28.51 -41.44
C MET A 1 -63.39 -27.19 -42.17
N GLU A 2 -62.67 -26.27 -41.54
CA GLU A 2 -62.15 -25.05 -42.19
C GLU A 2 -60.78 -24.75 -41.57
N LYS A 3 -59.79 -24.64 -42.45
CA LYS A 3 -58.39 -24.32 -42.16
C LYS A 3 -58.26 -22.81 -41.99
N ARG A 4 -57.41 -22.34 -41.07
CA ARG A 4 -56.35 -21.36 -41.40
C ARG A 4 -55.43 -21.03 -40.20
N VAL A 5 -54.21 -21.54 -40.33
CA VAL A 5 -52.92 -20.81 -40.24
C VAL A 5 -52.58 -20.04 -38.95
N ARG A 6 -51.66 -20.68 -38.21
CA ARG A 6 -50.65 -20.13 -37.29
C ARG A 6 -50.18 -18.71 -37.64
N LYS A 7 -50.05 -17.84 -36.63
CA LYS A 7 -48.98 -16.85 -36.57
C LYS A 7 -48.34 -16.86 -35.18
N HIS A 8 -47.08 -17.31 -35.17
CA HIS A 8 -46.18 -17.32 -34.02
C HIS A 8 -45.88 -15.87 -33.63
N ARG A 9 -46.06 -15.51 -32.36
CA ARG A 9 -45.52 -14.27 -31.81
C ARG A 9 -44.07 -14.52 -31.39
N LEU A 10 -43.19 -14.27 -32.34
CA LEU A 10 -41.75 -14.10 -32.16
C LEU A 10 -41.56 -12.76 -31.41
N ALA A 11 -41.00 -12.78 -30.20
CA ALA A 11 -40.57 -11.55 -29.51
C ALA A 11 -39.04 -11.59 -29.36
N LEU A 12 -38.43 -10.72 -30.17
CA LEU A 12 -37.02 -10.32 -30.30
C LEU A 12 -36.10 -10.62 -29.11
N MET A 13 -35.08 -11.46 -29.35
CA MET A 13 -33.80 -11.38 -28.65
C MET A 13 -33.07 -10.11 -29.10
N VAL A 14 -32.86 -9.16 -28.20
CA VAL A 14 -31.91 -8.05 -28.44
C VAL A 14 -30.50 -8.58 -28.15
N MET A 15 -29.86 -9.14 -29.16
CA MET A 15 -28.40 -9.23 -29.21
C MET A 15 -27.86 -7.81 -29.44
N LEU A 16 -27.41 -7.14 -28.38
CA LEU A 16 -26.53 -5.99 -28.53
C LEU A 16 -25.12 -6.49 -28.81
N GLY A 17 -24.87 -6.77 -30.08
CA GLY A 17 -23.53 -6.83 -30.65
C GLY A 17 -22.93 -5.42 -30.66
N LEU A 18 -21.84 -5.24 -29.92
CA LEU A 18 -20.92 -4.12 -30.13
C LEU A 18 -19.58 -4.73 -30.53
N ALA A 19 -19.51 -5.07 -31.82
CA ALA A 19 -18.25 -5.22 -32.51
C ALA A 19 -17.62 -3.83 -32.73
N ALA A 20 -16.29 -3.84 -32.68
CA ALA A 20 -15.38 -2.71 -32.58
C ALA A 20 -15.22 -1.87 -33.86
N ILE A 21 -14.29 -0.91 -33.75
CA ILE A 21 -13.66 0.02 -34.71
C ILE A 21 -14.10 1.45 -34.39
N GLY A 22 -13.28 2.43 -34.03
CA GLY A 22 -11.83 2.60 -34.03
C GLY A 22 -11.57 4.08 -34.35
N LEU A 23 -10.90 4.82 -33.47
CA LEU A 23 -10.27 6.10 -33.81
C LEU A 23 -8.97 6.23 -33.00
N ALA A 24 -7.86 5.88 -33.65
CA ALA A 24 -6.60 6.54 -33.39
C ALA A 24 -6.72 7.97 -33.93
N GLY A 25 -6.52 8.97 -33.07
CA GLY A 25 -6.57 10.39 -33.48
C GLY A 25 -6.80 11.34 -32.31
N CYS A 26 -5.71 11.95 -31.83
CA CYS A 26 -5.63 13.03 -30.84
C CYS A 26 -5.99 12.71 -29.39
N GLY A 27 -5.03 12.09 -28.70
CA GLY A 27 -4.92 12.08 -27.24
C GLY A 27 -3.92 11.01 -26.83
N ALA A 28 -2.82 11.38 -26.16
CA ALA A 28 -1.76 10.47 -25.72
C ALA A 28 -2.34 9.13 -25.21
N ASN A 29 -1.98 8.06 -25.91
CA ASN A 29 -2.69 6.77 -25.92
C ASN A 29 -2.71 6.09 -24.54
N ALA A 30 -3.81 6.25 -23.80
CA ALA A 30 -4.05 5.48 -22.59
C ALA A 30 -4.31 4.01 -22.92
N GLU A 31 -3.62 3.11 -22.24
CA GLU A 31 -3.78 1.67 -22.44
C GLU A 31 -4.78 1.09 -21.42
N ASN A 32 -5.53 0.06 -21.81
CA ASN A 32 -6.33 -0.74 -20.89
C ASN A 32 -5.60 -2.06 -20.66
N ALA A 33 -5.09 -2.24 -19.44
CA ALA A 33 -4.26 -3.40 -19.09
C ALA A 33 -4.96 -4.74 -19.36
N ALA A 34 -6.30 -4.77 -19.24
CA ALA A 34 -7.07 -5.99 -19.45
C ALA A 34 -7.07 -6.47 -20.90
N LYS A 35 -6.76 -5.61 -21.88
CA LYS A 35 -6.92 -5.89 -23.32
C LYS A 35 -5.63 -5.82 -24.13
N THR A 36 -4.65 -5.02 -23.71
CA THR A 36 -3.40 -4.83 -24.47
C THR A 36 -2.48 -6.06 -24.40
N SER A 37 -1.64 -6.26 -25.41
CA SER A 37 -0.56 -7.25 -25.42
C SER A 37 0.72 -6.75 -24.78
N LYS A 38 0.86 -5.44 -24.66
CA LYS A 38 2.00 -4.75 -24.06
C LYS A 38 1.47 -3.80 -23.00
N VAL A 39 1.81 -4.03 -21.74
CA VAL A 39 1.31 -3.27 -20.59
C VAL A 39 2.43 -2.39 -20.06
N ALA A 40 2.19 -1.07 -20.00
CA ALA A 40 3.06 -0.12 -19.33
C ALA A 40 2.29 0.65 -18.24
N PHE A 41 2.88 0.80 -17.04
CA PHE A 41 2.19 1.35 -15.87
C PHE A 41 1.65 2.76 -16.12
N MET A 42 2.52 3.70 -16.51
CA MET A 42 2.15 5.11 -16.64
C MET A 42 1.17 5.34 -17.78
N LYS A 43 1.27 4.60 -18.89
CA LYS A 43 0.24 4.60 -19.95
C LYS A 43 -1.11 4.10 -19.46
N THR A 44 -1.16 3.03 -18.66
CA THR A 44 -2.44 2.57 -18.07
C THR A 44 -3.01 3.59 -17.08
N ALA A 45 -2.14 4.32 -16.38
CA ALA A 45 -2.53 5.38 -15.47
C ALA A 45 -3.17 6.58 -16.17
N GLN A 46 -2.90 6.81 -17.46
CA GLN A 46 -3.56 7.86 -18.24
C GLN A 46 -5.03 7.55 -18.57
N ASN A 47 -5.52 6.35 -18.26
CA ASN A 47 -6.86 5.95 -18.61
C ASN A 47 -7.92 6.79 -17.88
N LYS A 48 -8.99 7.15 -18.61
CA LYS A 48 -10.16 7.81 -18.04
C LYS A 48 -10.93 6.89 -17.11
N GLN A 49 -10.90 5.58 -17.36
CA GLN A 49 -11.49 4.57 -16.48
C GLN A 49 -10.45 4.12 -15.45
N PRO A 50 -10.83 3.95 -14.17
CA PRO A 50 -9.92 3.44 -13.16
C PRO A 50 -9.31 2.10 -13.58
N GLN A 51 -7.99 1.96 -13.45
CA GLN A 51 -7.28 0.68 -13.58
C GLN A 51 -6.77 0.25 -12.20
N VAL A 52 -6.76 -1.05 -11.93
CA VAL A 52 -6.34 -1.62 -10.65
C VAL A 52 -4.99 -2.30 -10.80
N TRP A 53 -4.01 -1.79 -10.06
CA TRP A 53 -2.71 -2.40 -9.84
C TRP A 53 -2.62 -2.96 -8.42
N LEU A 54 -1.88 -4.06 -8.29
CA LEU A 54 -1.66 -4.80 -7.06
C LEU A 54 -0.19 -4.71 -6.71
N GLN A 55 0.10 -4.31 -5.48
CA GLN A 55 1.46 -4.15 -4.99
C GLN A 55 1.66 -4.97 -3.72
N GLY A 56 2.66 -5.82 -3.68
CA GLY A 56 2.98 -6.61 -2.50
C GLY A 56 4.45 -7.01 -2.46
N SER A 57 4.90 -7.48 -1.32
CA SER A 57 6.26 -8.01 -1.16
C SER A 57 6.34 -9.41 -1.76
N LEU A 58 7.50 -9.74 -2.31
CA LEU A 58 7.82 -11.08 -2.77
C LEU A 58 8.28 -11.91 -1.58
N SER A 59 7.70 -13.10 -1.41
CA SER A 59 8.10 -14.03 -0.34
C SER A 59 9.15 -15.04 -0.79
N ARG A 60 9.27 -15.29 -2.10
CA ARG A 60 10.14 -16.31 -2.74
C ARG A 60 10.44 -15.98 -4.21
N ASP A 61 10.97 -14.79 -4.47
CA ASP A 61 11.38 -14.27 -5.80
C ASP A 61 10.28 -14.17 -6.88
N THR A 62 9.07 -14.69 -6.60
CA THR A 62 7.93 -14.73 -7.50
C THR A 62 6.63 -14.52 -6.74
N VAL A 63 5.61 -14.05 -7.46
CA VAL A 63 4.28 -13.84 -6.89
C VAL A 63 3.55 -15.17 -6.67
N HIS A 64 2.93 -15.30 -5.51
CA HIS A 64 2.17 -16.47 -5.10
C HIS A 64 0.72 -16.14 -4.76
N LYS A 65 -0.16 -17.14 -4.90
CA LYS A 65 -1.61 -16.99 -4.72
C LYS A 65 -2.04 -16.55 -3.31
N ASP A 66 -1.20 -16.81 -2.31
CA ASP A 66 -1.47 -16.52 -0.91
C ASP A 66 -0.78 -15.23 -0.44
N ASP A 67 -0.01 -14.57 -1.31
CA ASP A 67 0.62 -13.29 -0.99
C ASP A 67 -0.44 -12.22 -0.73
N THR A 68 -0.13 -11.36 0.24
CA THR A 68 -0.93 -10.18 0.57
C THR A 68 -0.45 -8.98 -0.22
N PHE A 69 -1.38 -8.15 -0.67
CA PHE A 69 -1.08 -6.95 -1.44
C PHE A 69 -1.98 -5.77 -1.06
N SER A 70 -1.42 -4.60 -1.32
CA SER A 70 -2.07 -3.31 -1.43
C SER A 70 -2.74 -3.15 -2.80
N VAL A 71 -3.75 -2.29 -2.86
CA VAL A 71 -4.43 -1.92 -4.11
C VAL A 71 -4.08 -0.49 -4.48
N LEU A 72 -3.53 -0.31 -5.67
CA LEU A 72 -3.23 0.98 -6.28
C LEU A 72 -4.21 1.23 -7.42
N VAL A 73 -5.04 2.26 -7.30
CA VAL A 73 -6.00 2.64 -8.34
C VAL A 73 -5.44 3.79 -9.14
N VAL A 74 -5.25 3.60 -10.44
CA VAL A 74 -4.71 4.64 -11.33
C VAL A 74 -5.76 5.14 -12.32
N GLN A 75 -5.82 6.46 -12.51
CA GLN A 75 -6.78 7.11 -13.38
C GLN A 75 -6.34 8.55 -13.68
N ASN A 76 -6.41 8.99 -14.94
CA ASN A 76 -6.08 10.36 -15.36
C ASN A 76 -4.71 10.87 -14.84
N GLY A 77 -3.68 10.02 -14.89
CA GLY A 77 -2.32 10.36 -14.43
C GLY A 77 -2.20 10.53 -12.92
N LYS A 78 -3.17 10.02 -12.17
CA LYS A 78 -3.23 10.06 -10.71
C LYS A 78 -3.39 8.66 -10.14
N GLU A 79 -2.96 8.50 -8.91
CA GLU A 79 -3.08 7.27 -8.15
C GLU A 79 -3.84 7.47 -6.84
N THR A 80 -4.49 6.42 -6.36
CA THR A 80 -5.05 6.34 -5.01
C THR A 80 -4.67 4.99 -4.42
N ALA A 81 -3.81 5.01 -3.39
CA ALA A 81 -3.31 3.82 -2.74
C ALA A 81 -4.20 3.41 -1.55
N TYR A 82 -4.55 2.13 -1.48
CA TYR A 82 -5.24 1.50 -0.35
C TYR A 82 -4.27 0.50 0.32
N SER A 83 -3.18 1.01 0.91
CA SER A 83 -2.05 0.19 1.36
C SER A 83 -2.28 -0.62 2.65
N LYS A 84 -3.31 -0.29 3.40
CA LYS A 84 -3.78 -1.07 4.57
C LYS A 84 -4.91 -2.05 4.21
N ALA A 85 -5.25 -2.20 2.92
CA ALA A 85 -6.25 -3.16 2.51
C ALA A 85 -5.80 -4.62 2.71
N GLN A 86 -4.51 -4.91 2.45
CA GLN A 86 -3.86 -6.22 2.68
C GLN A 86 -4.73 -7.39 2.20
N LEU A 87 -5.05 -7.38 0.90
CA LEU A 87 -5.89 -8.37 0.23
C LEU A 87 -5.06 -9.55 -0.29
N THR A 88 -5.69 -10.70 -0.51
CA THR A 88 -5.09 -11.85 -1.19
C THR A 88 -5.70 -12.06 -2.58
N PHE A 89 -5.07 -12.89 -3.43
CA PHE A 89 -5.64 -13.21 -4.75
C PHE A 89 -6.99 -13.93 -4.62
N LYS A 90 -7.18 -14.70 -3.54
CA LYS A 90 -8.46 -15.34 -3.22
C LYS A 90 -9.56 -14.32 -2.97
N ASP A 91 -9.23 -13.20 -2.31
CA ASP A 91 -10.20 -12.13 -2.02
C ASP A 91 -10.72 -11.45 -3.29
N ILE A 92 -9.92 -11.37 -4.35
CA ILE A 92 -10.26 -10.64 -5.59
C ILE A 92 -10.66 -11.53 -6.77
N LYS A 93 -10.54 -12.85 -6.63
CA LYS A 93 -10.87 -13.81 -7.68
C LYS A 93 -12.29 -13.61 -8.21
N GLY A 94 -12.43 -13.46 -9.52
CA GLY A 94 -13.73 -13.30 -10.19
C GLY A 94 -14.43 -11.96 -9.92
N LYS A 95 -13.77 -11.03 -9.22
CA LYS A 95 -14.29 -9.67 -8.99
C LYS A 95 -13.88 -8.73 -10.11
N SER A 96 -14.75 -7.80 -10.48
CA SER A 96 -14.40 -6.68 -11.36
C SER A 96 -13.55 -5.64 -10.64
N ASP A 97 -12.86 -4.77 -11.38
CA ASP A 97 -12.06 -3.68 -10.81
C ASP A 97 -12.87 -2.83 -9.83
N ALA A 98 -14.11 -2.48 -10.17
CA ALA A 98 -15.00 -1.73 -9.27
C ALA A 98 -15.28 -2.47 -7.94
N GLN A 99 -15.43 -3.79 -8.00
CA GLN A 99 -15.61 -4.63 -6.81
C GLN A 99 -14.32 -4.75 -6.00
N VAL A 100 -13.16 -4.84 -6.65
CA VAL A 100 -11.85 -4.83 -5.97
C VAL A 100 -11.61 -3.49 -5.27
N ILE A 101 -11.90 -2.37 -5.93
CA ILE A 101 -11.79 -1.02 -5.35
C ILE A 101 -12.72 -0.88 -4.14
N LYS A 102 -13.96 -1.35 -4.24
CA LYS A 102 -14.91 -1.33 -3.12
C LYS A 102 -14.41 -2.17 -1.94
N LEU A 103 -13.83 -3.34 -2.22
CA LEU A 103 -13.26 -4.21 -1.21
C LEU A 103 -12.05 -3.56 -0.53
N ALA A 104 -11.13 -2.97 -1.30
CA ALA A 104 -9.97 -2.25 -0.79
C ALA A 104 -10.37 -1.10 0.13
N LYS A 105 -11.34 -0.26 -0.29
CA LYS A 105 -11.93 0.81 0.56
C LYS A 105 -12.46 0.27 1.90
N THR A 106 -13.16 -0.86 1.85
CA THR A 106 -13.75 -1.49 3.04
C THR A 106 -12.67 -2.00 3.99
N LYS A 107 -11.65 -2.67 3.45
CA LYS A 107 -10.54 -3.24 4.22
C LYS A 107 -9.63 -2.15 4.79
N GLN A 108 -9.32 -1.11 4.02
CA GLN A 108 -8.61 0.09 4.52
C GLN A 108 -9.32 0.72 5.72
N LYS A 109 -10.65 0.92 5.63
CA LYS A 109 -11.46 1.45 6.72
C LYS A 109 -11.47 0.51 7.93
N SER A 110 -11.56 -0.79 7.70
CA SER A 110 -11.48 -1.80 8.77
C SER A 110 -10.13 -1.79 9.46
N ALA A 111 -9.04 -1.68 8.71
CA ALA A 111 -7.68 -1.61 9.23
C ALA A 111 -7.47 -0.34 10.06
N PHE A 112 -8.00 0.81 9.60
CA PHE A 112 -8.01 2.04 10.40
C PHE A 112 -8.73 1.88 11.74
N ASN A 113 -9.93 1.30 11.72
CA ASN A 113 -10.69 1.06 12.95
C ASN A 113 -9.96 0.10 13.90
N LYS A 114 -9.33 -0.94 13.34
CA LYS A 114 -8.49 -1.87 14.11
C LYS A 114 -7.32 -1.14 14.74
N MET A 115 -6.59 -0.32 13.98
CA MET A 115 -5.47 0.48 14.49
C MET A 115 -5.88 1.39 15.65
N VAL A 116 -7.03 2.08 15.57
CA VAL A 116 -7.57 2.88 16.69
C VAL A 116 -7.85 1.98 17.91
N LYS A 117 -8.45 0.80 17.70
CA LYS A 117 -8.71 -0.15 18.79
C LYS A 117 -7.41 -0.66 19.41
N ASP A 118 -6.43 -1.05 18.59
CA ASP A 118 -5.13 -1.56 19.03
C ASP A 118 -4.38 -0.50 19.83
N GLN A 119 -4.40 0.77 19.41
CA GLN A 119 -3.80 1.87 20.17
C GLN A 119 -4.46 2.05 21.55
N LYS A 120 -5.78 1.89 21.63
CA LYS A 120 -6.49 1.92 22.91
C LYS A 120 -6.08 0.76 23.82
N THR A 121 -5.92 -0.44 23.26
CA THR A 121 -5.44 -1.62 23.99
C THR A 121 -4.02 -1.40 24.50
N TYR A 122 -3.12 -0.92 23.63
CA TYR A 122 -1.74 -0.58 23.98
C TYR A 122 -1.66 0.39 25.17
N LEU A 123 -2.46 1.47 25.17
CA LEU A 123 -2.47 2.42 26.29
C LEU A 123 -2.95 1.81 27.61
N LYS A 124 -3.90 0.86 27.55
CA LYS A 124 -4.36 0.13 28.75
C LYS A 124 -3.28 -0.79 29.29
N GLU A 125 -2.61 -1.54 28.41
CA GLU A 125 -1.52 -2.44 28.78
C GLU A 125 -0.33 -1.66 29.35
N ALA A 126 0.01 -0.52 28.74
CA ALA A 126 1.04 0.38 29.25
C ALA A 126 0.71 0.92 30.67
N LEU A 127 -0.56 1.24 30.94
CA LEU A 127 -1.00 1.68 32.26
C LEU A 127 -0.87 0.56 33.30
N ALA A 128 -1.33 -0.65 32.96
CA ALA A 128 -1.23 -1.81 33.83
C ALA A 128 0.23 -2.20 34.14
N ALA A 129 1.10 -2.12 33.13
CA ALA A 129 2.53 -2.34 33.28
C ALA A 129 3.18 -1.28 34.21
N ALA A 130 2.84 0.00 34.02
CA ALA A 130 3.35 1.08 34.88
C ALA A 130 2.87 0.93 36.34
N GLN A 131 1.61 0.53 36.56
CA GLN A 131 1.07 0.26 37.90
C GLN A 131 1.75 -0.94 38.57
N SER A 132 1.99 -2.02 37.81
CA SER A 132 2.71 -3.19 38.32
C SER A 132 4.15 -2.85 38.68
N SER A 133 4.84 -2.05 37.86
CA SER A 133 6.20 -1.59 38.12
C SER A 133 6.27 -0.74 39.39
N LEU A 134 5.36 0.21 39.60
CA LEU A 134 5.29 0.99 40.84
C LEU A 134 5.07 0.09 42.07
N LYS A 135 4.18 -0.91 41.98
CA LYS A 135 3.93 -1.85 43.08
C LYS A 135 5.18 -2.67 43.45
N ASN A 136 5.94 -3.10 42.44
CA ASN A 136 7.18 -3.83 42.66
C ASN A 136 8.22 -2.93 43.35
N GLN A 137 8.42 -1.71 42.86
CA GLN A 137 9.31 -0.72 43.46
C GLN A 137 8.91 -0.37 44.91
N GLN A 138 7.61 -0.22 45.19
CA GLN A 138 7.10 -0.01 46.53
C GLN A 138 7.43 -1.16 47.49
N SER A 139 7.56 -2.38 46.96
CA SER A 139 7.89 -3.57 47.76
C SER A 139 9.38 -3.60 48.12
N SER A 140 10.25 -2.93 47.35
CA SER A 140 11.69 -2.80 47.60
C SER A 140 12.06 -1.63 48.55
N VAL A 141 11.09 -0.87 49.04
CA VAL A 141 11.32 0.27 49.94
C VAL A 141 11.98 -0.15 51.27
N SER A 142 11.67 -1.35 51.77
CA SER A 142 12.32 -1.87 52.97
C SER A 142 13.83 -2.06 52.78
N ASP A 143 14.22 -2.53 51.60
CA ASP A 143 15.60 -2.89 51.28
C ASP A 143 16.43 -1.62 51.14
N TYR A 144 15.88 -0.60 50.46
CA TYR A 144 16.47 0.74 50.39
C TYR A 144 16.68 1.38 51.78
N LYS A 145 15.72 1.21 52.71
CA LYS A 145 15.82 1.79 54.06
C LYS A 145 16.92 1.15 54.91
N GLN A 146 17.32 -0.08 54.61
CA GLN A 146 18.39 -0.77 55.34
C GLN A 146 19.78 -0.32 54.88
N GLU A 147 19.99 -0.03 53.59
CA GLU A 147 21.29 0.42 53.07
C GLU A 147 21.21 1.63 52.10
N PRO A 148 20.75 2.81 52.55
CA PRO A 148 20.48 3.95 51.66
C PRO A 148 21.73 4.59 51.00
N ILE A 149 22.93 4.37 51.55
CA ILE A 149 24.17 5.03 51.12
C ILE A 149 24.86 4.31 49.94
N LYS A 150 24.55 3.03 49.69
CA LYS A 150 25.18 2.25 48.60
C LYS A 150 24.41 2.27 47.27
N ASN A 151 23.17 2.78 47.26
CA ASN A 151 22.20 2.37 46.25
C ASN A 151 21.21 3.50 45.86
N THR A 152 21.72 4.60 45.30
CA THR A 152 20.88 5.70 44.79
C THR A 152 20.02 5.30 43.59
N ASP A 153 20.37 4.21 42.92
CA ASP A 153 19.67 3.65 41.75
C ASP A 153 18.73 2.49 42.12
N ASP A 154 18.55 2.20 43.41
CA ASP A 154 17.66 1.13 43.88
C ASP A 154 16.20 1.43 43.49
N ASP A 155 15.50 0.41 43.01
CA ASP A 155 14.09 0.42 42.67
C ASP A 155 13.21 1.00 43.80
N GLY A 156 13.60 0.81 45.06
CA GLY A 156 12.91 1.35 46.24
C GLY A 156 13.17 2.83 46.56
N SER A 157 14.06 3.51 45.82
CA SER A 157 14.44 4.90 46.12
C SER A 157 13.30 5.91 45.88
N PRO A 158 13.26 7.04 46.61
CA PRO A 158 12.25 8.09 46.39
C PRO A 158 12.24 8.65 44.96
N ALA A 159 13.40 8.70 44.31
CA ALA A 159 13.53 9.17 42.92
C ALA A 159 12.84 8.21 41.94
N ASN A 160 13.06 6.90 42.09
CA ASN A 160 12.47 5.88 41.23
C ASN A 160 10.95 5.77 41.43
N LEU A 161 10.48 5.83 42.67
CA LEU A 161 9.04 5.88 42.97
C LEU A 161 8.36 7.11 42.34
N LYS A 162 9.00 8.28 42.41
CA LYS A 162 8.50 9.52 41.78
C LYS A 162 8.46 9.39 40.25
N ALA A 163 9.48 8.79 39.64
CA ALA A 163 9.53 8.56 38.20
C ALA A 163 8.45 7.58 37.73
N ALA A 164 8.23 6.48 38.47
CA ALA A 164 7.16 5.52 38.16
C ALA A 164 5.77 6.14 38.30
N GLN A 165 5.53 6.94 39.34
CA GLN A 165 4.27 7.67 39.48
C GLN A 165 4.05 8.67 38.33
N ALA A 166 5.09 9.42 37.94
CA ALA A 166 5.01 10.33 36.80
C ALA A 166 4.65 9.60 35.49
N LYS A 167 5.19 8.39 35.28
CA LYS A 167 4.84 7.54 34.13
C LYS A 167 3.37 7.12 34.15
N ILE A 168 2.82 6.75 35.31
CA ILE A 168 1.37 6.44 35.45
C ILE A 168 0.52 7.65 35.09
N ASP A 169 0.83 8.82 35.64
CA ASP A 169 0.05 10.04 35.42
C ASP A 169 0.07 10.46 33.95
N GLN A 170 1.20 10.29 33.29
CA GLN A 170 1.33 10.52 31.86
C GLN A 170 0.53 9.54 31.01
N VAL A 171 0.57 8.23 31.29
CA VAL A 171 -0.23 7.26 30.54
C VAL A 171 -1.72 7.55 30.75
N LYS A 172 -2.14 7.92 31.96
CA LYS A 172 -3.52 8.37 32.23
C LYS A 172 -3.88 9.62 31.42
N HIS A 173 -2.99 10.61 31.36
CA HIS A 173 -3.17 11.81 30.55
C HIS A 173 -3.33 11.46 29.05
N ASN A 174 -2.44 10.65 28.50
CA ASN A 174 -2.51 10.19 27.11
C ASN A 174 -3.79 9.39 26.82
N MET A 175 -4.22 8.54 27.75
CA MET A 175 -5.48 7.79 27.64
C MET A 175 -6.70 8.73 27.69
N ALA A 176 -6.67 9.77 28.54
CA ALA A 176 -7.73 10.77 28.59
C ALA A 176 -7.82 11.56 27.27
N LEU A 177 -6.68 12.03 26.73
CA LEU A 177 -6.62 12.69 25.42
C LEU A 177 -7.13 11.77 24.30
N PHE A 178 -6.69 10.51 24.29
CA PHE A 178 -7.11 9.52 23.30
C PHE A 178 -8.64 9.30 23.36
N ASN A 179 -9.20 9.12 24.55
CA ASN A 179 -10.64 8.91 24.73
C ASN A 179 -11.48 10.17 24.41
N ALA A 180 -10.94 11.37 24.62
CA ALA A 180 -11.58 12.63 24.24
C ALA A 180 -11.52 12.88 22.71
N THR A 181 -10.61 12.20 22.00
CA THR A 181 -10.39 12.41 20.57
C THR A 181 -11.29 11.50 19.73
N LYS A 182 -12.06 12.10 18.81
CA LYS A 182 -12.84 11.35 17.82
C LYS A 182 -12.01 11.04 16.58
N PHE A 183 -11.47 9.83 16.50
CA PHE A 183 -10.75 9.36 15.31
C PHE A 183 -11.74 9.02 14.19
N THR A 184 -11.63 9.72 13.07
CA THR A 184 -12.49 9.50 11.89
C THR A 184 -11.65 9.04 10.71
N TYR A 185 -12.12 7.98 10.05
CA TYR A 185 -11.49 7.49 8.82
C TYR A 185 -11.63 8.53 7.70
N ALA A 186 -10.49 9.01 7.21
CA ALA A 186 -10.41 9.74 5.96
C ALA A 186 -9.99 8.77 4.85
N ALA A 187 -10.75 8.73 3.75
CA ALA A 187 -10.37 7.92 2.60
C ALA A 187 -9.09 8.51 1.94
N PRO A 188 -8.20 7.65 1.42
CA PRO A 188 -7.03 8.10 0.66
C PRO A 188 -7.45 9.01 -0.50
N LYS A 189 -6.63 10.04 -0.76
CA LYS A 189 -6.82 10.99 -1.84
C LYS A 189 -6.08 10.55 -3.09
N ALA A 190 -6.49 11.12 -4.22
CA ALA A 190 -5.79 10.95 -5.47
C ALA A 190 -4.58 11.89 -5.55
N HIS A 191 -3.40 11.33 -5.72
CA HIS A 191 -2.13 12.05 -5.87
C HIS A 191 -1.70 12.07 -7.33
N LYS A 192 -0.65 12.82 -7.69
CA LYS A 192 -0.14 12.84 -9.06
C LYS A 192 0.99 11.82 -9.17
N LEU A 193 0.93 10.99 -10.21
CA LEU A 193 2.04 10.14 -10.58
C LEU A 193 3.13 10.94 -11.29
N SER A 194 4.37 10.54 -11.04
CA SER A 194 5.52 10.99 -11.83
C SER A 194 6.47 9.83 -12.05
N ALA A 195 7.13 9.80 -13.20
CA ALA A 195 8.13 8.79 -13.49
C ALA A 195 9.35 9.37 -14.19
N TYR A 196 10.46 8.65 -14.07
CA TYR A 196 11.70 8.92 -14.79
C TYR A 196 12.11 7.68 -15.58
N VAL A 197 12.76 7.88 -16.73
CA VAL A 197 13.29 6.79 -17.54
C VAL A 197 14.76 7.00 -17.87
N ASN A 198 15.54 5.92 -17.84
CA ASN A 198 16.85 5.83 -18.47
C ASN A 198 16.71 5.24 -19.86
N THR A 199 17.60 5.64 -20.74
CA THR A 199 17.74 5.06 -22.07
C THR A 199 19.13 4.49 -22.25
N ASP A 200 19.28 3.63 -23.26
CA ASP A 200 20.60 3.22 -23.76
C ASP A 200 21.43 4.44 -24.23
N ASP A 201 22.73 4.22 -24.48
CA ASP A 201 23.69 5.27 -24.87
C ASP A 201 23.31 6.03 -26.15
N ASN A 202 22.32 5.56 -26.90
CA ASN A 202 21.85 6.14 -28.15
C ASN A 202 20.44 6.75 -28.05
N ASP A 203 19.84 6.79 -26.86
CA ASP A 203 18.46 7.25 -26.63
C ASP A 203 17.39 6.48 -27.42
N LYS A 204 17.69 5.25 -27.86
CA LYS A 204 16.84 4.44 -28.72
C LYS A 204 15.90 3.54 -27.93
N LYS A 205 16.36 3.01 -26.79
CA LYS A 205 15.61 2.07 -25.97
C LYS A 205 15.57 2.52 -24.52
N VAL A 206 14.42 2.42 -23.87
CA VAL A 206 14.30 2.61 -22.42
C VAL A 206 14.83 1.34 -21.73
N THR A 207 15.75 1.53 -20.79
CA THR A 207 16.45 0.45 -20.07
C THR A 207 16.01 0.32 -18.63
N ALA A 208 15.50 1.40 -18.03
CA ALA A 208 14.92 1.40 -16.70
C ALA A 208 13.84 2.47 -16.58
N GLU A 209 12.90 2.24 -15.67
CA GLU A 209 11.87 3.19 -15.27
C GLU A 209 11.89 3.34 -13.75
N ASN A 210 11.67 4.55 -13.26
CA ASN A 210 11.49 4.84 -11.85
C ASN A 210 10.16 5.55 -11.66
N ILE A 211 9.23 4.95 -10.91
CA ILE A 211 7.88 5.48 -10.71
C ILE A 211 7.75 5.95 -9.27
N ASN A 212 7.21 7.15 -9.13
CA ASN A 212 7.03 7.82 -7.87
C ASN A 212 5.54 8.03 -7.59
N TRP A 213 5.08 7.53 -6.45
CA TRP A 213 3.72 7.79 -5.95
C TRP A 213 3.68 8.09 -4.45
N GLN A 214 2.54 8.65 -4.02
CA GLN A 214 2.32 9.00 -2.62
C GLN A 214 1.22 8.13 -2.00
N GLU A 215 1.39 7.82 -0.72
CA GLU A 215 0.40 7.11 0.07
C GLU A 215 -0.04 7.93 1.28
N ASP A 216 -1.35 7.92 1.53
CA ASP A 216 -1.91 8.44 2.77
C ASP A 216 -1.93 7.32 3.82
N ASN A 217 -0.90 7.27 4.67
CA ASN A 217 -0.76 6.23 5.69
C ASN A 217 -1.00 6.80 7.09
N PRO A 218 -2.21 6.64 7.67
CA PRO A 218 -2.46 7.05 9.03
C PRO A 218 -1.76 6.09 10.01
N ALA A 219 -1.05 6.64 10.98
CA ALA A 219 -0.43 5.87 12.05
C ALA A 219 -0.45 6.64 13.37
N PHE A 220 -0.48 5.89 14.47
CA PHE A 220 -0.11 6.43 15.77
C PHE A 220 1.40 6.30 15.93
N LYS A 221 2.02 7.25 16.63
CA LYS A 221 3.39 7.05 17.07
C LYS A 221 3.41 5.90 18.08
N THR A 222 4.10 4.83 17.74
CA THR A 222 4.53 3.83 18.71
C THR A 222 5.82 4.36 19.34
N PRO A 223 5.92 4.45 20.67
CA PRO A 223 7.21 4.65 21.31
C PRO A 223 8.08 3.44 20.96
N ASP A 224 9.15 3.65 20.19
CA ASP A 224 10.30 2.76 20.29
C ASP A 224 10.86 2.99 21.69
N ASP A 225 10.82 1.93 22.47
CA ASP A 225 11.36 1.86 23.81
C ASP A 225 10.53 2.50 24.95
N THR A 226 10.61 1.85 26.11
CA THR A 226 9.86 2.10 27.35
C THR A 226 10.12 3.45 28.01
N SER A 227 11.03 4.24 27.43
CA SER A 227 11.45 5.60 27.81
C SER A 227 10.73 6.71 27.01
N ALA A 228 10.17 6.41 25.83
CA ALA A 228 9.63 7.42 24.90
C ALA A 228 8.15 7.84 25.12
N ILE A 229 7.43 7.20 26.06
CA ILE A 229 6.11 7.67 26.50
C ILE A 229 6.21 9.07 27.14
N THR A 230 7.39 9.44 27.64
CA THR A 230 7.67 10.70 28.37
C THR A 230 7.56 11.97 27.54
N ASN A 231 7.79 11.92 26.22
CA ASN A 231 7.80 13.12 25.37
C ASN A 231 6.96 13.00 24.08
N THR A 232 6.33 11.85 23.83
CA THR A 232 5.59 11.63 22.58
C THR A 232 4.09 11.62 22.83
N ASN A 233 3.36 12.53 22.20
CA ASN A 233 1.90 12.49 22.22
C ASN A 233 1.39 11.32 21.36
N VAL A 234 1.32 10.13 21.98
CA VAL A 234 0.81 8.87 21.43
C VAL A 234 -0.71 8.89 21.17
N SER A 235 -1.40 9.97 21.54
CA SER A 235 -2.82 10.20 21.21
C SER A 235 -3.02 10.93 19.87
N LYS A 236 -1.96 11.49 19.28
CA LYS A 236 -2.03 12.13 17.97
C LYS A 236 -1.99 11.08 16.87
N LEU A 237 -2.98 11.16 15.98
CA LEU A 237 -2.95 10.46 14.71
C LEU A 237 -2.10 11.28 13.73
N TYR A 238 -1.03 10.68 13.22
CA TYR A 238 -0.22 11.27 12.17
C TYR A 238 -0.68 10.70 10.84
N GLN A 239 -0.77 11.56 9.84
CA GLN A 239 -0.73 11.11 8.46
C GLN A 239 0.74 11.16 8.07
N TYR A 240 1.39 10.00 8.00
CA TYR A 240 2.65 9.92 7.28
C TYR A 240 2.28 10.17 5.82
N LYS A 241 2.49 11.41 5.38
CA LYS A 241 2.87 11.63 4.00
C LYS A 241 4.30 11.14 3.95
N SER A 242 4.60 10.16 3.10
CA SER A 242 6.00 9.97 2.78
C SER A 242 6.47 11.31 2.20
N GLU A 243 7.29 12.07 2.93
CA GLU A 243 7.73 13.41 2.48
C GLU A 243 8.48 13.29 1.15
N ASN A 244 9.04 12.11 0.89
CA ASN A 244 9.50 11.64 -0.41
C ASN A 244 8.45 10.69 -0.97
N ALA A 245 8.05 10.86 -2.23
CA ALA A 245 7.27 9.84 -2.93
C ALA A 245 8.00 8.50 -2.82
N MET A 246 7.26 7.41 -2.59
CA MET A 246 7.87 6.08 -2.66
C MET A 246 8.36 5.89 -4.11
N SER A 247 9.63 5.54 -4.23
CA SER A 247 10.35 5.50 -5.49
C SER A 247 10.64 4.04 -5.83
N TYR A 248 10.11 3.58 -6.95
CA TYR A 248 10.20 2.19 -7.37
C TYR A 248 10.94 2.12 -8.69
N THR A 249 12.08 1.44 -8.69
CA THR A 249 12.89 1.23 -9.89
C THR A 249 12.56 -0.12 -10.50
N PHE A 250 12.42 -0.11 -11.82
CA PHE A 250 12.16 -1.27 -12.66
C PHE A 250 13.25 -1.31 -13.74
N ASP A 251 13.96 -2.41 -13.86
CA ASP A 251 14.94 -2.65 -14.93
C ASP A 251 14.44 -3.76 -15.89
N GLU A 252 15.23 -4.10 -16.90
CA GLU A 252 14.82 -5.08 -17.91
C GLU A 252 14.56 -6.47 -17.32
N ASN A 253 15.24 -6.80 -16.22
CA ASN A 253 15.11 -8.08 -15.52
C ASN A 253 13.82 -8.13 -14.69
N GLY A 254 13.31 -6.99 -14.24
CA GLY A 254 12.04 -6.86 -13.53
C GLY A 254 10.80 -6.95 -14.41
N LEU A 255 10.91 -6.98 -15.74
CA LEU A 255 9.75 -7.05 -16.63
C LEU A 255 9.15 -8.46 -16.66
N ILE A 256 7.86 -8.59 -16.32
CA ILE A 256 7.12 -9.84 -16.51
C ILE A 256 6.88 -10.04 -18.02
N SER A 257 7.73 -10.85 -18.65
CA SER A 257 7.73 -11.12 -20.09
C SER A 257 6.55 -11.94 -20.57
N GLU A 258 5.92 -12.72 -19.68
CA GLU A 258 4.69 -13.48 -19.96
C GLU A 258 3.72 -13.44 -18.78
N SER A 259 2.41 -13.41 -19.07
CA SER A 259 1.40 -13.32 -18.03
C SER A 259 1.41 -14.52 -17.05
N VAL A 260 1.51 -14.21 -15.76
CA VAL A 260 1.53 -15.19 -14.67
C VAL A 260 0.10 -15.63 -14.34
N SER A 261 -0.12 -16.92 -14.14
CA SER A 261 -1.41 -17.48 -13.73
C SER A 261 -1.52 -17.56 -12.21
N LEU A 262 -2.50 -16.87 -11.63
CA LEU A 262 -2.85 -16.98 -10.21
C LEU A 262 -4.35 -17.27 -10.09
N LEU A 263 -4.69 -18.42 -9.50
CA LEU A 263 -6.08 -18.84 -9.28
C LEU A 263 -6.99 -18.81 -10.54
N ASN A 264 -6.43 -19.16 -11.70
CA ASN A 264 -7.06 -19.11 -13.04
C ASN A 264 -7.32 -17.71 -13.60
N GLU A 265 -6.73 -16.67 -13.00
CA GLU A 265 -6.67 -15.33 -13.57
C GLU A 265 -5.22 -15.04 -14.01
N LYS A 266 -5.08 -14.17 -15.01
CA LYS A 266 -3.78 -13.79 -15.57
C LYS A 266 -3.37 -12.41 -15.09
N TYR A 267 -2.09 -12.26 -14.77
CA TYR A 267 -1.49 -11.03 -14.28
C TYR A 267 -0.21 -10.71 -15.03
N VAL A 268 0.09 -9.42 -15.20
CA VAL A 268 1.28 -8.91 -15.87
C VAL A 268 1.70 -7.60 -15.22
N GLY A 269 2.99 -7.26 -15.29
CA GLY A 269 3.54 -6.07 -14.66
C GLY A 269 5.02 -6.25 -14.36
N TYR A 270 5.43 -5.91 -13.16
CA TYR A 270 6.83 -5.78 -12.80
C TYR A 270 7.15 -6.52 -11.52
N TYR A 271 8.34 -7.10 -11.47
CA TYR A 271 9.11 -7.29 -10.24
C TYR A 271 9.96 -6.05 -10.02
N VAL A 272 10.11 -5.65 -8.76
CA VAL A 272 10.59 -4.33 -8.38
C VAL A 272 11.66 -4.47 -7.30
N THR A 273 12.73 -3.70 -7.44
CA THR A 273 13.74 -3.58 -6.40
C THR A 273 13.56 -2.27 -5.66
N GLU A 274 13.87 -2.26 -4.37
CA GLU A 274 13.86 -1.04 -3.57
C GLU A 274 15.24 -0.36 -3.68
N ASN A 275 15.25 0.96 -3.89
CA ASN A 275 16.49 1.77 -3.97
C ASN A 275 17.49 1.40 -5.08
N GLY A 276 17.06 0.66 -6.11
CA GLY A 276 17.89 0.38 -7.29
C GLY A 276 18.95 -0.71 -7.08
N ASP A 277 18.96 -1.39 -5.94
CA ASP A 277 19.75 -2.59 -5.69
C ASP A 277 19.18 -3.74 -6.53
N THR A 278 19.90 -4.19 -7.56
CA THR A 278 19.45 -5.23 -8.49
C THR A 278 19.71 -6.65 -8.00
N SER A 279 20.30 -6.82 -6.81
CA SER A 279 20.67 -8.14 -6.30
C SER A 279 19.46 -8.99 -5.86
N SER A 280 18.34 -8.37 -5.47
CA SER A 280 17.08 -9.07 -5.18
C SER A 280 15.83 -8.24 -5.46
N TYR A 281 14.80 -8.88 -6.05
CA TYR A 281 13.46 -8.30 -6.16
C TYR A 281 12.68 -8.52 -4.88
N ASP A 282 12.30 -7.43 -4.22
CA ASP A 282 11.59 -7.49 -2.94
C ASP A 282 10.08 -7.28 -3.10
N TRP A 283 9.64 -6.76 -4.26
CA TRP A 283 8.25 -6.37 -4.48
C TRP A 283 7.75 -6.75 -5.88
N PHE A 284 6.43 -6.83 -6.01
CA PHE A 284 5.75 -6.90 -7.30
C PHE A 284 4.78 -5.73 -7.47
N LEU A 285 4.57 -5.33 -8.72
CA LEU A 285 3.55 -4.38 -9.14
C LEU A 285 2.85 -4.95 -10.39
N ILE A 286 1.66 -5.53 -10.22
CA ILE A 286 0.98 -6.27 -11.29
C ILE A 286 -0.47 -5.84 -11.48
N THR A 287 -1.00 -6.04 -12.67
CA THR A 287 -2.40 -5.80 -13.01
C THR A 287 -2.99 -7.03 -13.69
N ARG A 288 -4.32 -7.20 -13.56
CA ARG A 288 -5.03 -8.30 -14.23
C ARG A 288 -5.06 -8.07 -15.75
N THR A 289 -4.92 -9.14 -16.51
CA THR A 289 -5.07 -9.15 -17.97
C THR A 289 -5.98 -10.27 -18.45
N LYS A 290 -6.69 -10.06 -19.57
CA LYS A 290 -7.40 -11.13 -20.29
C LYS A 290 -6.59 -11.68 -21.46
N ASN A 291 -5.48 -11.02 -21.81
CA ASN A 291 -4.62 -11.46 -22.89
C ASN A 291 -3.54 -12.39 -22.33
N ALA A 292 -3.62 -13.68 -22.67
CA ALA A 292 -2.66 -14.68 -22.21
C ALA A 292 -1.21 -14.41 -22.68
N LYS A 293 -1.04 -13.63 -23.76
CA LYS A 293 0.25 -13.21 -24.30
C LYS A 293 0.65 -11.80 -23.88
N ALA A 294 -0.01 -11.24 -22.86
CA ALA A 294 0.38 -9.94 -22.34
C ALA A 294 1.79 -10.03 -21.74
N SER A 295 2.57 -8.99 -22.00
CA SER A 295 3.92 -8.79 -21.49
C SER A 295 4.05 -7.36 -20.99
N ALA A 296 4.86 -7.16 -19.96
CA ALA A 296 5.20 -5.83 -19.48
C ALA A 296 6.19 -5.14 -20.42
N GLN A 297 6.17 -3.82 -20.40
CA GLN A 297 7.17 -2.97 -21.04
C GLN A 297 7.33 -1.69 -20.20
N PHE A 298 8.43 -0.99 -20.42
CA PHE A 298 8.57 0.37 -19.91
C PHE A 298 7.71 1.35 -20.67
N ASP A 299 7.34 2.41 -19.96
CA ASP A 299 6.88 3.61 -20.59
C ASP A 299 8.02 4.38 -21.29
N THR A 300 7.67 5.39 -22.07
CA THR A 300 8.65 6.21 -22.80
C THR A 300 8.60 7.65 -22.32
N ALA A 301 9.63 8.44 -22.58
CA ALA A 301 9.63 9.89 -22.30
C ALA A 301 8.50 10.67 -23.02
N LYS A 302 7.79 10.06 -23.98
CA LYS A 302 6.60 10.63 -24.64
C LYS A 302 5.31 10.37 -23.85
N THR A 303 5.32 9.46 -22.88
CA THR A 303 4.17 9.22 -21.99
C THR A 303 4.00 10.41 -21.04
N PRO A 304 2.78 10.92 -20.82
CA PRO A 304 2.55 12.03 -19.89
C PRO A 304 3.08 11.74 -18.48
N SER A 305 3.60 12.78 -17.82
CA SER A 305 4.21 12.73 -16.49
C SER A 305 5.51 11.92 -16.37
N ILE A 306 6.15 11.59 -17.50
CA ILE A 306 7.46 10.94 -17.54
C ILE A 306 8.53 11.94 -17.99
N LYS A 307 9.68 11.90 -17.33
CA LYS A 307 10.87 12.66 -17.72
C LYS A 307 12.04 11.72 -18.02
N LYS A 308 12.87 12.08 -18.99
CA LYS A 308 14.17 11.42 -19.14
C LYS A 308 15.10 11.89 -18.01
N THR A 309 15.92 11.00 -17.47
CA THR A 309 16.99 11.35 -16.53
C THR A 309 18.35 10.91 -17.05
N SER A 310 19.40 11.64 -16.68
CA SER A 310 20.81 11.29 -16.95
C SER A 310 21.48 10.63 -15.74
N ALA A 311 20.83 10.63 -14.57
CA ALA A 311 21.28 9.86 -13.43
C ALA A 311 21.00 8.37 -13.69
N SER A 312 21.92 7.48 -13.28
CA SER A 312 21.61 6.05 -13.32
C SER A 312 20.47 5.75 -12.35
N LEU A 313 19.44 5.05 -12.83
CA LEU A 313 18.36 4.56 -11.98
C LEU A 313 18.66 3.18 -11.36
N VAL A 314 19.67 2.49 -11.87
CA VAL A 314 20.10 1.16 -11.44
C VAL A 314 21.54 1.27 -10.93
N SER A 315 21.85 0.69 -9.77
CA SER A 315 23.24 0.60 -9.32
C SER A 315 23.99 -0.38 -10.22
N SER A 316 25.13 0.04 -10.77
CA SER A 316 26.06 -0.92 -11.35
C SER A 316 26.68 -1.71 -10.21
N ASP A 317 26.37 -3.00 -10.13
CA ASP A 317 27.18 -3.94 -9.37
C ASP A 317 28.55 -4.02 -10.05
N ASP A 318 29.58 -3.47 -9.39
CA ASP A 318 30.99 -3.80 -9.62
C ASP A 318 31.37 -5.05 -8.80
#